data_AF-A0A952FF39-F1
#
_entry.id   AF-A0A952FF39-F1
#
_cell.length_a   1.000
_cell.length_b   1.000
_cell.length_c   1.000
_cell.angle_alpha   90.00
_cell.angle_beta   90.00
_cell.angle_gamma   90.00
#
_symmetry.space_group_name_H-M   'P 1'
#
loop_
_entity.id
_entity.type
_entity.pdbx_description
1 polymer ?
#
loop_
_entity_poly.entity_id
_entity_poly.type
_entity_poly.pdbx_seq_one_letter_code
_entity_poly.pdbx_strand_id
1 'polypeptide(L)'
;MPAERKVVINIDDVGMCHGANVAYLKLKRASAVDSGSVMVPCPWFLEIAEEGAKDASLNLGVHITLTSEKKYYRWRPLTKA
;
A
#
# COMPACT_ATOMS: atom_id res chain seq x y z
N MET A 1 33.84 14.08 -2.79
CA MET A 1 32.59 14.35 -3.54
C MET A 1 31.48 14.57 -2.52
N PRO A 2 30.56 15.53 -2.70
CA PRO A 2 29.41 15.64 -1.81
C PRO A 2 28.64 14.33 -1.81
N ALA A 3 28.12 13.91 -0.65
CA ALA A 3 27.36 12.67 -0.53
C ALA A 3 26.12 12.71 -1.43
N GLU A 4 25.88 11.62 -2.17
CA GLU A 4 24.72 11.46 -3.05
C GLU A 4 23.43 11.50 -2.21
N ARG A 5 22.49 12.36 -2.59
CA ARG A 5 21.17 12.45 -1.95
C ARG A 5 20.22 11.49 -2.64
N LYS A 6 19.62 10.57 -1.87
CA LYS A 6 18.64 9.60 -2.36
C LYS A 6 17.26 9.93 -1.78
N VAL A 7 16.21 9.73 -2.57
CA VAL A 7 14.81 9.89 -2.19
C VAL A 7 14.06 8.61 -2.49
N VAL A 8 13.06 8.30 -1.66
CA VAL A 8 12.11 7.21 -1.87
C VAL A 8 10.71 7.81 -1.81
N ILE A 9 9.95 7.64 -2.88
CA ILE A 9 8.55 8.06 -2.98
C ILE A 9 7.69 6.82 -2.67
N ASN A 10 7.17 6.77 -1.46
CA ASN A 10 6.26 5.72 -1.00
C ASN A 10 4.80 6.17 -1.08
N ILE A 11 3.92 5.28 -1.53
CA ILE A 11 2.46 5.48 -1.48
C ILE A 11 1.87 4.77 -0.27
N ASP A 12 1.17 5.52 0.58
CA ASP A 12 0.46 4.98 1.74
C ASP A 12 -0.97 4.52 1.40
N ASP A 13 -1.57 3.78 2.34
CA ASP A 13 -2.96 3.31 2.31
C ASP A 13 -3.33 2.38 1.15
N VAL A 14 -2.34 1.69 0.57
CA VAL A 14 -2.59 0.68 -0.46
C VAL A 14 -3.41 -0.46 0.16
N GLY A 15 -4.41 -0.98 -0.55
CA GLY A 15 -5.36 -1.96 -0.04
C GLY A 15 -6.54 -1.37 0.73
N MET A 16 -6.57 -0.06 1.03
CA MET A 16 -7.72 0.58 1.69
C MET A 16 -8.99 0.49 0.82
N CYS A 17 -8.90 0.92 -0.44
CA CYS A 17 -9.98 0.87 -1.41
C CYS A 17 -9.47 0.53 -2.81
N HIS A 18 -10.36 0.08 -3.71
CA HIS A 18 -10.01 -0.22 -5.10
C HIS A 18 -9.28 0.94 -5.79
N GLY A 19 -9.77 2.17 -5.58
CA GLY A 19 -9.16 3.36 -6.17
C GLY A 19 -7.71 3.57 -5.74
N ALA A 20 -7.37 3.25 -4.49
CA ALA A 20 -5.99 3.33 -3.98
C ALA A 20 -5.08 2.31 -4.69
N ASN A 21 -5.55 1.07 -4.86
CA ASN A 21 -4.81 0.03 -5.58
C ASN A 21 -4.59 0.40 -7.05
N VAL A 22 -5.64 0.82 -7.75
CA VAL A 22 -5.57 1.23 -9.16
C VAL A 22 -4.60 2.39 -9.34
N ALA A 23 -4.66 3.39 -8.46
CA ALA A 23 -3.75 4.53 -8.50
C ALA A 23 -2.29 4.09 -8.28
N TYR A 24 -2.03 3.28 -7.25
CA TYR A 24 -0.70 2.77 -6.96
C TYR A 24 -0.14 1.94 -8.11
N LEU A 25 -0.90 0.97 -8.65
CA LEU A 25 -0.45 0.14 -9.78
C LEU A 25 -0.13 1.00 -11.00
N LYS A 26 -0.96 2.01 -11.30
CA LYS A 26 -0.72 2.94 -12.41
C LYS A 26 0.57 3.74 -12.21
N LEU A 27 0.76 4.31 -11.02
CA LEU A 27 1.96 5.09 -10.69
C LEU A 27 3.22 4.22 -10.72
N LYS A 28 3.14 3.01 -10.15
CA LYS A 28 4.27 2.10 -10.04
C LYS A 28 4.69 1.54 -11.40
N ARG A 29 3.73 1.15 -12.25
CA ARG A 29 3.99 0.72 -13.63
C ARG A 29 4.52 1.84 -14.53
N ALA A 30 4.22 3.09 -14.21
CA ALA A 30 4.77 4.26 -14.88
C ALA A 30 6.14 4.70 -14.29
N SER A 31 6.70 3.95 -13.34
CA SER A 31 7.94 4.30 -12.63
C SER A 31 7.92 5.68 -11.97
N ALA A 32 6.73 6.17 -11.59
CA ALA A 32 6.56 7.48 -10.97
C ALA A 32 6.75 7.44 -9.44
N VAL A 33 6.75 6.24 -8.85
CA VAL A 33 6.90 6.00 -7.41
C VAL A 33 7.76 4.77 -7.16
N ASP A 34 8.38 4.69 -5.98
CA ASP A 34 9.37 3.68 -5.65
C ASP A 34 8.76 2.47 -4.94
N SER A 35 7.80 2.69 -4.04
CA SER A 35 7.20 1.65 -3.19
C SER A 35 5.76 1.99 -2.77
N GLY A 36 5.06 1.01 -2.19
CA GLY A 36 3.76 1.20 -1.55
C GLY A 36 3.68 0.50 -0.21
N SER A 37 2.80 0.94 0.69
CA SER A 37 2.58 0.30 1.99
C SER A 37 1.12 -0.20 2.09
N VAL A 38 0.93 -1.51 2.29
CA VAL A 38 -0.39 -2.16 2.27
C VAL A 38 -1.02 -2.21 3.66
N MET A 39 -2.31 -1.88 3.75
CA MET A 39 -3.13 -2.03 4.95
C MET A 39 -3.84 -3.38 4.94
N VAL A 40 -3.21 -4.38 5.56
CA VAL A 40 -3.70 -5.78 5.59
C VAL A 40 -5.16 -5.95 6.03
N PRO A 41 -5.67 -5.22 7.04
CA PRO A 41 -7.05 -5.40 7.48
C PRO A 41 -8.11 -4.79 6.55
N CYS A 42 -7.71 -4.04 5.52
CA CYS A 42 -8.64 -3.30 4.69
C CYS A 42 -9.31 -4.15 3.60
N PRO A 43 -10.53 -3.78 3.14
CA PRO A 43 -11.34 -4.63 2.25
C PRO A 43 -10.70 -4.96 0.90
N TRP A 44 -9.76 -4.15 0.42
CA TRP A 44 -9.12 -4.32 -0.89
C TRP A 44 -7.67 -4.81 -0.79
N PHE A 45 -7.25 -5.31 0.37
CA PHE A 45 -5.92 -5.88 0.55
C PHE A 45 -5.66 -7.08 -0.37
N LEU A 46 -6.62 -7.98 -0.53
CA LEU A 46 -6.41 -9.20 -1.32
C LEU A 46 -6.10 -8.92 -2.79
N GLU A 47 -6.73 -7.89 -3.38
CA GLU A 47 -6.44 -7.46 -4.75
C GLU A 47 -4.98 -7.05 -4.91
N ILE A 48 -4.46 -6.18 -4.03
CA ILE A 48 -3.07 -5.75 -4.13
C ILE A 48 -2.09 -6.86 -3.73
N ALA A 49 -2.45 -7.72 -2.78
CA ALA A 49 -1.63 -8.86 -2.39
C ALA A 49 -1.44 -9.84 -3.55
N GLU A 50 -2.49 -10.07 -4.35
CA GLU A 50 -2.42 -10.91 -5.54
C GLU A 50 -1.47 -10.31 -6.60
N GLU A 51 -1.57 -9.01 -6.86
CA GLU A 51 -0.66 -8.33 -7.80
C GLU A 51 0.79 -8.33 -7.29
N GLY A 52 0.99 -8.10 -5.98
CA GLY A 52 2.30 -8.18 -5.33
C GLY A 52 2.93 -9.57 -5.39
N ALA A 53 2.13 -10.63 -5.33
CA ALA A 53 2.61 -12.00 -5.47
C ALA A 53 3.05 -12.32 -6.91
N LYS A 54 2.43 -11.68 -7.92
CA LYS A 54 2.80 -11.81 -9.34
C LYS A 54 4.00 -10.96 -9.72
N ASP A 55 4.17 -9.81 -9.07
CA ASP A 55 5.18 -8.82 -9.43
C ASP A 55 5.89 -8.25 -8.19
N ALA A 56 7.05 -8.82 -7.87
CA ALA A 56 7.89 -8.34 -6.77
C ALA A 56 8.45 -6.92 -7.00
N SER A 57 8.45 -6.41 -8.24
CA SER A 57 8.93 -5.06 -8.54
C SER A 57 8.01 -3.96 -7.99
N LEU A 58 6.77 -4.33 -7.63
CA LEU A 58 5.85 -3.42 -6.95
C LEU A 58 6.46 -2.88 -5.65
N ASN A 59 7.29 -3.64 -4.94
CA ASN A 59 7.96 -3.19 -3.72
C ASN A 59 6.95 -2.73 -2.65
N LEU A 60 6.18 -3.69 -2.16
CA LEU A 60 5.12 -3.49 -1.17
C LEU A 60 5.63 -3.77 0.25
N GLY A 61 5.57 -2.76 1.12
CA GLY A 61 5.72 -2.89 2.57
C GLY A 61 4.37 -3.01 3.28
N VAL A 62 4.38 -3.11 4.62
CA VAL A 62 3.16 -3.18 5.44
C VAL A 62 2.92 -1.85 6.15
N HIS A 63 1.75 -1.27 5.94
CA HIS A 63 1.26 -0.12 6.69
C HIS A 63 0.55 -0.60 7.96
N ILE A 64 1.26 -0.60 9.09
CA ILE A 64 0.69 -1.02 10.37
C ILE A 64 -0.42 -0.06 10.76
N THR A 65 -1.63 -0.58 10.93
CA THR A 65 -2.81 0.22 11.31
C THR A 65 -3.39 -0.25 12.63
N LEU A 66 -3.58 0.70 13.56
CA LEU A 66 -4.21 0.50 14.87
C LEU A 66 -5.47 1.36 15.04
N THR A 67 -5.82 2.12 14.00
CA THR A 67 -6.97 3.03 13.96
C THR A 67 -7.85 2.70 12.76
N SER A 68 -9.12 3.08 12.81
CA SER A 68 -10.02 3.00 11.66
C SER A 68 -10.97 4.19 11.68
N GLU A 69 -10.57 5.26 11.03
CA GLU A 69 -11.11 6.61 11.21
C GLU A 69 -12.29 6.94 10.28
N LYS A 70 -12.46 6.19 9.19
CA LYS A 70 -13.53 6.44 8.22
C LYS A 70 -14.89 6.01 8.78
N LYS A 71 -15.78 6.96 9.08
CA LYS A 71 -17.09 6.73 9.74
C LYS A 71 -17.89 5.55 9.19
N TYR A 72 -17.99 5.43 7.86
CA TYR A 72 -18.79 4.40 7.17
C TYR A 72 -17.95 3.36 6.41
N TYR A 73 -16.62 3.38 6.57
CA TYR A 73 -15.71 2.53 5.81
C TYR A 73 -14.58 2.01 6.71
N ARG A 74 -14.97 1.24 7.74
CA ARG A 74 -14.05 0.78 8.77
C ARG A 74 -13.48 -0.59 8.47
N TRP A 75 -12.31 -0.86 9.01
CA TRP A 75 -11.65 -2.17 9.04
C TRP A 75 -11.52 -2.65 10.49
N ARG A 76 -11.49 -3.98 10.65
CA ARG A 76 -11.43 -4.64 11.96
C ARG A 76 -10.04 -5.24 12.18
N PRO A 77 -9.61 -5.46 13.43
CA PRO A 77 -8.36 -6.18 13.68
C PRO A 77 -8.41 -7.60 13.11
N LEU A 78 -7.25 -8.13 12.73
CA LEU A 78 -7.10 -9.51 12.24
C LEU A 78 -7.19 -10.55 13.36
N THR A 79 -6.79 -10.16 14.58
CA THR A 79 -6.81 -11.04 15.76
C THR A 79 -8.01 -10.72 16.65
N LYS A 80 -8.37 -11.69 17.49
CA LYS A 80 -9.28 -11.46 18.61
C LYS A 80 -8.50 -10.83 19.76
N ALA A 81 -9.20 -10.05 20.58
CA ALA A 81 -8.70 -9.61 21.88
C ALA A 81 -8.85 -10.74 22.91
#